data_AF-A0A2V6KBQ1-F1
#
_entry.id   AF-A0A2V6KBQ1-F1
#
_cell.length_a   1.000
_cell.length_b   1.000
_cell.length_c   1.000
_cell.angle_alpha   90.00
_cell.angle_beta   90.00
_cell.angle_gamma   90.00
#
_symmetry.space_group_name_H-M   'P 1'
#
loop_
_entity.id
_entity.type
_entity.pdbx_description
1 polymer ?
#
loop_
_entity_poly.entity_id
_entity_poly.type
_entity_poly.pdbx_seq_one_letter_code
_entity_poly.pdbx_strand_id
1 'polypeptide(L)'
;MAAAMHGNLAMFQLLLAGSANLHAEAQTKDGQDLLGSALDGGNPEIIKTVIQRLPPMTQWKSSTRRALNAALQVANKDEIRTLLRKHSEPPAPEGRNVPFLAYSIAANNSSLFSTLLECGADPNTVLPSRCDKDFLALLSSKALRSYLEEDRSLSVVMLAAGLGQDDYLRALLNAGANRNRLTSRDKMSALDIAAETGHWRAAQILLGGGPSPDRLRLEISLALQRVALVKDGVPVYRTQCSTGRPGYSTKTGEFVITNKERNHRSTIYKVEMPYFMRLSCLDFGMHAGYVPNHPASHGCIRLPEDAARKFFSEIPVGTVVTVQ
;
A
#
# COMPACT_ATOMS: atom_id res chain seq x y z
N MET A 1 -5.86 -42.48 -0.56
CA MET A 1 -6.89 -41.76 0.21
C MET A 1 -7.20 -42.45 1.54
N ALA A 2 -7.68 -43.70 1.56
CA ALA A 2 -7.96 -44.41 2.84
C ALA A 2 -6.78 -44.44 3.82
N ALA A 3 -5.57 -44.78 3.37
CA ALA A 3 -4.38 -44.77 4.23
C ALA A 3 -4.06 -43.38 4.82
N ALA A 4 -4.33 -42.30 4.05
CA ALA A 4 -4.16 -40.93 4.52
C ALA A 4 -5.25 -40.52 5.53
N MET A 5 -6.51 -40.88 5.26
CA MET A 5 -7.67 -40.62 6.14
C MET A 5 -7.54 -41.29 7.51
N HIS A 6 -6.92 -42.46 7.57
CA HIS A 6 -6.66 -43.16 8.83
C HIS A 6 -5.29 -42.83 9.45
N GLY A 7 -4.52 -41.89 8.88
CA GLY A 7 -3.22 -41.48 9.41
C GLY A 7 -2.14 -42.58 9.39
N ASN A 8 -2.32 -43.65 8.60
CA ASN A 8 -1.42 -44.80 8.58
C ASN A 8 -0.22 -44.53 7.67
N LEU A 9 0.85 -43.99 8.27
CA LEU A 9 2.06 -43.59 7.55
C LEU A 9 2.75 -44.75 6.82
N ALA A 10 2.85 -45.92 7.45
CA ALA A 10 3.52 -47.08 6.85
C ALA A 10 2.81 -47.54 5.57
N MET A 11 1.48 -47.68 5.64
CA MET A 11 0.67 -48.02 4.46
C MET A 11 0.71 -46.91 3.41
N PHE A 12 0.69 -45.65 3.82
CA PHE A 12 0.79 -44.52 2.91
C PHE A 12 2.11 -44.52 2.14
N GLN A 13 3.24 -44.76 2.82
CA GLN A 13 4.56 -44.84 2.20
C GLN A 13 4.69 -46.03 1.25
N LEU A 14 4.16 -47.20 1.61
CA LEU A 14 4.14 -48.38 0.73
C LEU A 14 3.36 -48.10 -0.57
N LEU A 15 2.18 -47.48 -0.45
CA LEU A 15 1.37 -47.10 -1.60
C LEU A 15 2.04 -46.01 -2.44
N LEU A 16 2.73 -45.07 -1.80
CA LEU A 16 3.47 -44.01 -2.49
C LEU A 16 4.66 -44.58 -3.28
N ALA A 17 5.39 -45.55 -2.73
CA ALA A 17 6.51 -46.21 -3.41
C ALA A 17 6.08 -46.99 -4.66
N GLY A 18 4.87 -47.57 -4.64
CA GLY A 18 4.29 -48.30 -5.76
C GLY A 18 3.54 -47.44 -6.79
N SER A 19 3.38 -46.13 -6.55
CA SER A 19 2.60 -45.24 -7.43
C SER A 19 3.48 -44.21 -8.13
N ALA A 20 3.44 -44.20 -9.45
CA ALA A 20 4.18 -43.22 -10.26
C ALA A 20 3.56 -41.81 -10.21
N ASN A 21 2.24 -41.71 -10.02
CA ASN A 21 1.50 -40.45 -9.98
C ASN A 21 0.49 -40.45 -8.83
N LEU A 22 0.65 -39.49 -7.90
CA LEU A 22 -0.18 -39.39 -6.69
C LEU A 22 -1.58 -38.80 -6.96
N HIS A 23 -1.81 -38.20 -8.15
CA HIS A 23 -3.06 -37.51 -8.55
C HIS A 23 -3.74 -36.81 -7.36
N ALA A 24 -2.98 -36.01 -6.61
CA ALA A 24 -3.43 -35.44 -5.35
C ALA A 24 -4.65 -34.52 -5.52
N GLU A 25 -4.85 -34.03 -6.74
CA GLU A 25 -5.97 -33.22 -7.20
C GLU A 25 -7.26 -34.00 -7.47
N ALA A 26 -7.18 -35.32 -7.65
CA ALA A 26 -8.33 -36.16 -7.96
C ALA A 26 -9.28 -36.22 -6.77
N GLN A 27 -10.58 -36.18 -7.07
CA GLN A 27 -11.63 -36.21 -6.06
C GLN A 27 -12.29 -37.58 -5.99
N THR A 28 -12.67 -38.00 -4.79
CA THR A 28 -13.60 -39.11 -4.59
C THR A 28 -15.00 -38.73 -5.07
N LYS A 29 -15.90 -39.72 -5.10
CA LYS A 29 -17.33 -39.48 -5.39
C LYS A 29 -17.99 -38.48 -4.42
N ASP A 30 -17.43 -38.34 -3.21
CA ASP A 30 -17.91 -37.43 -2.17
C ASP A 30 -17.23 -36.04 -2.27
N GLY A 31 -16.45 -35.78 -3.32
CA GLY A 31 -15.76 -34.50 -3.55
C GLY A 31 -14.50 -34.28 -2.70
N GLN A 32 -14.12 -35.25 -1.85
CA GLN A 32 -12.90 -35.22 -1.04
C GLN A 32 -11.67 -35.49 -1.91
N ASP A 33 -10.62 -34.69 -1.74
CA ASP A 33 -9.32 -34.94 -2.37
C ASP A 33 -8.33 -35.56 -1.38
N LEU A 34 -7.15 -35.94 -1.89
CA LEU A 34 -6.15 -36.63 -1.06
C LEU A 34 -5.67 -35.77 0.12
N LEU A 35 -5.57 -34.45 -0.08
CA LEU A 35 -5.17 -33.52 0.96
C LEU A 35 -6.25 -33.41 2.05
N GLY A 36 -7.53 -33.32 1.67
CA GLY A 36 -8.66 -33.37 2.60
C GLY A 36 -8.60 -34.62 3.47
N SER A 37 -8.41 -35.79 2.86
CA SER A 37 -8.24 -37.05 3.59
C SER A 37 -7.02 -37.02 4.51
N ALA A 38 -5.87 -36.51 4.07
CA ALA A 38 -4.67 -36.43 4.90
C ALA A 38 -4.85 -35.50 6.12
N LEU A 39 -5.55 -34.38 5.94
CA LEU A 39 -5.89 -33.44 7.01
C LEU A 39 -6.84 -34.08 8.03
N ASP A 40 -7.85 -34.83 7.57
CA ASP A 40 -8.80 -35.51 8.44
C ASP A 40 -8.13 -36.65 9.24
N GLY A 41 -7.10 -37.30 8.68
CA GLY A 41 -6.29 -38.29 9.38
C GLY A 41 -5.22 -37.72 10.33
N GLY A 42 -4.92 -36.42 10.26
CA GLY A 42 -4.09 -35.71 11.24
C GLY A 42 -2.60 -36.09 11.30
N ASN A 43 -2.08 -36.91 10.39
CA ASN A 43 -0.68 -37.31 10.39
C ASN A 43 0.20 -36.26 9.67
N PRO A 44 1.12 -35.56 10.36
CA PRO A 44 1.88 -34.43 9.79
C PRO A 44 2.80 -34.84 8.65
N GLU A 45 3.39 -36.04 8.70
CA GLU A 45 4.29 -36.52 7.63
C GLU A 45 3.52 -36.84 6.35
N ILE A 46 2.30 -37.38 6.47
CA ILE A 46 1.41 -37.60 5.32
C ILE A 46 1.01 -36.24 4.72
N ILE A 47 0.56 -35.30 5.55
CA ILE A 47 0.12 -33.96 5.11
C ILE A 47 1.26 -33.25 4.36
N LYS A 48 2.45 -33.20 4.96
CA LYS A 48 3.66 -32.62 4.36
C LYS A 48 3.99 -33.27 3.01
N THR A 49 3.96 -34.60 2.95
CA THR A 49 4.25 -35.35 1.70
C THR A 49 3.24 -35.01 0.60
N VAL A 50 1.95 -34.96 0.95
CA VAL A 50 0.89 -34.61 0.00
C VAL A 50 1.05 -33.17 -0.49
N ILE A 51 1.27 -32.20 0.41
CA ILE A 51 1.48 -30.78 0.06
C ILE A 51 2.67 -30.61 -0.88
N GLN A 52 3.80 -31.28 -0.63
CA GLN A 52 4.98 -31.20 -1.49
C GLN A 52 4.72 -31.72 -2.92
N ARG A 53 3.86 -32.74 -3.04
CA ARG A 53 3.50 -33.40 -4.31
C ARG A 53 2.32 -32.76 -5.02
N LEU A 54 1.66 -31.75 -4.44
CA LEU A 54 0.58 -31.02 -5.13
C LEU A 54 1.07 -30.46 -6.47
N PRO A 55 0.28 -30.55 -7.54
CA PRO A 55 0.59 -29.83 -8.78
C PRO A 55 0.43 -28.31 -8.57
N PRO A 56 1.01 -27.48 -9.46
CA PRO A 56 0.62 -26.07 -9.55
C PRO A 56 -0.88 -25.94 -9.80
N MET A 57 -1.53 -25.04 -9.08
CA MET A 57 -2.96 -24.78 -9.13
C MET A 57 -3.20 -23.29 -9.37
N THR A 58 -4.24 -22.98 -10.13
CA THR A 58 -4.65 -21.59 -10.35
C THR A 58 -5.45 -21.06 -9.17
N GLN A 59 -6.41 -21.86 -8.70
CA GLN A 59 -7.36 -21.51 -7.65
C GLN A 59 -7.16 -22.35 -6.39
N TRP A 60 -7.58 -21.80 -5.26
CA TRP A 60 -7.57 -22.48 -3.97
C TRP A 60 -8.80 -23.37 -3.79
N LYS A 61 -8.58 -24.66 -3.52
CA LYS A 61 -9.62 -25.62 -3.09
C LYS A 61 -9.87 -25.54 -1.59
N SER A 62 -11.00 -26.05 -1.12
CA SER A 62 -11.35 -26.13 0.31
C SER A 62 -10.26 -26.83 1.15
N SER A 63 -9.72 -27.95 0.66
CA SER A 63 -8.62 -28.69 1.28
C SER A 63 -7.34 -27.84 1.42
N THR A 64 -6.92 -27.16 0.36
CA THR A 64 -5.72 -26.30 0.36
C THR A 64 -5.88 -25.07 1.24
N ARG A 65 -7.10 -24.49 1.33
CA ARG A 65 -7.41 -23.39 2.27
C ARG A 65 -7.36 -23.87 3.71
N ARG A 66 -7.93 -25.04 4.01
CA ARG A 66 -7.81 -25.67 5.34
C ARG A 66 -6.35 -25.91 5.72
N ALA A 67 -5.56 -26.46 4.81
CA ALA A 67 -4.12 -26.67 5.04
C ALA A 67 -3.38 -25.35 5.32
N LEU A 68 -3.63 -24.32 4.51
CA LEU A 68 -3.02 -23.01 4.73
C LEU A 68 -3.44 -22.40 6.08
N ASN A 69 -4.73 -22.46 6.43
CA ASN A 69 -5.21 -21.96 7.71
C ASN A 69 -4.56 -22.68 8.88
N ALA A 70 -4.46 -24.02 8.83
CA ALA A 70 -3.77 -24.80 9.85
C ALA A 70 -2.29 -24.40 9.97
N ALA A 71 -1.59 -24.27 8.83
CA ALA A 71 -0.19 -23.87 8.81
C ALA A 71 0.04 -22.44 9.35
N LEU A 72 -0.88 -21.51 9.07
CA LEU A 72 -0.85 -20.14 9.61
C LEU A 72 -1.05 -20.11 11.13
N GLN A 73 -1.95 -20.94 11.68
CA GLN A 73 -2.22 -20.98 13.12
C GLN A 73 -1.00 -21.43 13.94
N VAL A 74 -0.21 -22.36 13.40
CA VAL A 74 1.03 -22.85 14.04
C VAL A 74 2.30 -22.19 13.49
N ALA A 75 2.16 -21.18 12.63
CA ALA A 75 3.26 -20.46 11.97
C ALA A 75 4.28 -21.37 11.24
N ASN A 76 3.82 -22.47 10.62
CA ASN A 76 4.65 -23.39 9.86
C ASN A 76 5.06 -22.78 8.50
N LYS A 77 6.16 -22.04 8.49
CA LYS A 77 6.65 -21.30 7.30
C LYS A 77 6.94 -22.17 6.09
N ASP A 78 7.36 -23.43 6.28
CA ASP A 78 7.69 -24.32 5.16
C ASP A 78 6.45 -24.79 4.41
N GLU A 79 5.39 -25.13 5.14
CA GLU A 79 4.09 -25.47 4.55
C GLU A 79 3.44 -24.25 3.90
N ILE A 80 3.45 -23.09 4.57
CA ILE A 80 2.93 -21.83 4.01
C ILE A 80 3.65 -21.52 2.69
N ARG A 81 4.99 -21.50 2.69
CA ARG A 81 5.78 -21.24 1.48
C ARG A 81 5.49 -22.23 0.37
N THR A 82 5.35 -23.51 0.71
CA THR A 82 5.03 -24.55 -0.30
C THR A 82 3.65 -24.32 -0.89
N LEU A 83 2.64 -24.06 -0.07
CA LEU A 83 1.27 -23.79 -0.51
C LEU A 83 1.21 -22.53 -1.37
N LEU A 84 1.79 -21.41 -0.92
CA LEU A 84 1.82 -20.16 -1.69
C LEU A 84 2.49 -20.35 -3.05
N ARG A 85 3.65 -21.04 -3.11
CA ARG A 85 4.35 -21.30 -4.39
C ARG A 85 3.53 -22.14 -5.37
N LYS A 86 2.63 -22.99 -4.87
CA LYS A 86 1.79 -23.87 -5.70
C LYS A 86 0.55 -23.16 -6.23
N HIS A 87 0.19 -21.98 -5.74
CA HIS A 87 -1.02 -21.27 -6.14
C HIS A 87 -0.69 -19.92 -6.77
N SER A 88 -1.29 -19.61 -7.93
CA SER A 88 -1.09 -18.30 -8.57
C SER A 88 -1.96 -17.20 -7.97
N GLU A 89 -3.18 -17.53 -7.51
CA GLU A 89 -4.06 -16.55 -6.89
C GLU A 89 -3.66 -16.29 -5.42
N PRO A 90 -3.77 -15.04 -4.94
CA PRO A 90 -3.48 -14.72 -3.55
C PRO A 90 -4.52 -15.40 -2.63
N PRO A 91 -4.10 -16.00 -1.50
CA PRO A 91 -5.03 -16.68 -0.61
C PRO A 91 -5.94 -15.69 0.11
N ALA A 92 -7.19 -16.07 0.29
CA ALA A 92 -8.20 -15.32 1.04
C ALA A 92 -8.84 -16.20 2.13
N PRO A 93 -9.39 -15.61 3.21
CA PRO A 93 -10.17 -16.35 4.20
C PRO A 93 -11.37 -17.08 3.58
N GLU A 94 -11.86 -18.11 4.26
CA GLU A 94 -12.99 -18.89 3.76
C GLU A 94 -14.27 -18.03 3.66
N GLY A 95 -14.96 -18.14 2.53
CA GLY A 95 -16.15 -17.33 2.22
C GLY A 95 -15.86 -15.86 1.89
N ARG A 96 -14.58 -15.45 1.85
CA ARG A 96 -14.14 -14.08 1.57
C ARG A 96 -13.42 -13.97 0.25
N ASN A 97 -13.29 -12.75 -0.27
CA ASN A 97 -12.59 -12.49 -1.52
C ASN A 97 -11.39 -11.56 -1.36
N VAL A 98 -11.27 -10.83 -0.25
CA VAL A 98 -10.10 -10.01 0.03
C VAL A 98 -8.94 -10.90 0.52
N PRO A 99 -7.74 -10.79 -0.06
CA PRO A 99 -6.60 -11.61 0.34
C PRO A 99 -6.14 -11.43 1.78
N PHE A 100 -5.55 -12.47 2.39
CA PHE A 100 -4.99 -12.40 3.74
C PHE A 100 -3.99 -11.27 3.92
N LEU A 101 -3.15 -11.02 2.90
CA LEU A 101 -2.16 -9.95 2.95
C LEU A 101 -2.83 -8.57 3.12
N ALA A 102 -3.94 -8.33 2.41
CA ALA A 102 -4.71 -7.10 2.57
C ALA A 102 -5.40 -6.99 3.94
N TYR A 103 -6.03 -8.08 4.40
CA TYR A 103 -6.62 -8.12 5.75
C TYR A 103 -5.59 -7.85 6.83
N SER A 104 -4.37 -8.38 6.69
CA SER A 104 -3.30 -8.16 7.67
C SER A 104 -2.89 -6.69 7.78
N ILE A 105 -2.90 -5.94 6.67
CA ILE A 105 -2.63 -4.49 6.65
C ILE A 105 -3.82 -3.74 7.28
N ALA A 106 -5.04 -4.00 6.80
CA ALA A 106 -6.24 -3.30 7.29
C ALA A 106 -6.50 -3.52 8.78
N ALA A 107 -6.24 -4.73 9.30
CA ALA A 107 -6.36 -5.07 10.72
C ALA A 107 -5.11 -4.74 11.55
N ASN A 108 -4.06 -4.18 10.94
CA ASN A 108 -2.76 -3.92 11.57
C ASN A 108 -2.15 -5.17 12.27
N ASN A 109 -2.28 -6.34 11.65
CA ASN A 109 -1.71 -7.60 12.12
C ASN A 109 -0.33 -7.83 11.51
N SER A 110 0.70 -7.32 12.17
CA SER A 110 2.09 -7.34 11.70
C SER A 110 2.68 -8.75 11.65
N SER A 111 2.25 -9.64 12.55
CA SER A 111 2.70 -11.04 12.60
C SER A 111 2.23 -11.82 11.37
N LEU A 112 0.93 -11.73 11.05
CA LEU A 112 0.36 -12.38 9.86
C LEU A 112 0.98 -11.79 8.58
N PHE A 113 1.09 -10.46 8.51
CA PHE A 113 1.68 -9.77 7.37
C PHE A 113 3.12 -10.23 7.10
N SER A 114 3.97 -10.20 8.13
CA SER A 114 5.39 -10.56 7.99
C SER A 114 5.54 -12.03 7.62
N THR A 115 4.76 -12.91 8.25
CA THR A 115 4.76 -14.34 7.94
C THR A 115 4.40 -14.59 6.47
N LEU A 116 3.33 -13.98 5.95
CA LEU A 116 2.92 -14.14 4.56
C LEU A 116 3.99 -13.63 3.59
N LEU A 117 4.53 -12.43 3.85
CA LEU A 117 5.52 -11.81 2.97
C LEU A 117 6.84 -12.62 2.94
N GLU A 118 7.34 -13.07 4.09
CA GLU A 118 8.52 -13.94 4.20
C GLU A 118 8.33 -15.32 3.56
N CYS A 119 7.08 -15.80 3.51
CA CYS A 119 6.73 -17.05 2.85
C CYS A 119 6.49 -16.89 1.34
N GLY A 120 6.61 -15.68 0.79
CA GLY A 120 6.53 -15.41 -0.65
C GLY A 120 5.16 -14.98 -1.14
N ALA A 121 4.31 -14.39 -0.29
CA ALA A 121 3.12 -13.71 -0.77
C ALA A 121 3.50 -12.53 -1.70
N ASP A 122 2.78 -12.36 -2.80
CA ASP A 122 3.09 -11.33 -3.79
C ASP A 122 2.82 -9.92 -3.23
N PRO A 123 3.85 -9.06 -3.11
CA PRO A 123 3.67 -7.68 -2.63
C PRO A 123 2.92 -6.79 -3.64
N ASN A 124 2.67 -7.27 -4.86
CA ASN A 124 1.85 -6.60 -5.87
C ASN A 124 0.40 -7.08 -5.90
N THR A 125 -0.01 -7.87 -4.89
CA THR A 125 -1.40 -8.34 -4.74
C THR A 125 -2.39 -7.19 -4.92
N VAL A 126 -3.36 -7.40 -5.80
CA VAL A 126 -4.45 -6.46 -6.11
C VAL A 126 -5.69 -6.84 -5.32
N LEU A 127 -6.40 -5.83 -4.82
CA LEU A 127 -7.66 -5.95 -4.11
C LEU A 127 -8.81 -6.24 -5.10
N PRO A 128 -9.78 -7.08 -4.71
CA PRO A 128 -10.93 -7.35 -5.55
C PRO A 128 -11.77 -6.09 -5.76
N SER A 129 -12.45 -5.98 -6.91
CA SER A 129 -13.30 -4.84 -7.25
C SER A 129 -14.54 -4.69 -6.34
N ARG A 130 -14.87 -5.71 -5.55
CA ARG A 130 -15.90 -5.65 -4.52
C ARG A 130 -15.32 -6.27 -3.27
N CYS A 131 -14.84 -5.44 -2.34
CA CYS A 131 -14.29 -5.92 -1.09
C CYS A 131 -15.37 -6.41 -0.13
N ASP A 132 -14.98 -7.33 0.76
CA ASP A 132 -15.82 -7.82 1.84
C ASP A 132 -16.27 -6.68 2.78
N LYS A 133 -17.50 -6.74 3.30
CA LYS A 133 -18.06 -5.67 4.16
C LYS A 133 -17.28 -5.46 5.45
N ASP A 134 -16.80 -6.55 6.06
CA ASP A 134 -15.99 -6.47 7.28
C ASP A 134 -14.59 -5.90 7.01
N PHE A 135 -14.00 -6.19 5.85
CA PHE A 135 -12.74 -5.59 5.42
C PHE A 135 -12.90 -4.07 5.32
N LEU A 136 -13.96 -3.60 4.66
CA LEU A 136 -14.26 -2.17 4.57
C LEU A 136 -14.54 -1.55 5.95
N ALA A 137 -15.13 -2.31 6.88
CA ALA A 137 -15.35 -1.85 8.24
C ALA A 137 -14.04 -1.59 9.02
N LEU A 138 -12.93 -2.27 8.68
CA LEU A 138 -11.61 -2.03 9.28
C LEU A 138 -10.97 -0.68 8.88
N LEU A 139 -11.40 -0.08 7.76
CA LEU A 139 -10.74 1.11 7.19
C LEU A 139 -11.29 2.40 7.80
N SER A 140 -10.54 3.16 8.59
CA SER A 140 -11.05 4.39 9.20
C SER A 140 -11.34 5.52 8.20
N SER A 141 -10.56 5.61 7.12
CA SER A 141 -10.64 6.69 6.14
C SER A 141 -11.81 6.52 5.15
N LYS A 142 -12.74 7.49 5.14
CA LYS A 142 -13.83 7.55 4.15
C LYS A 142 -13.31 7.73 2.72
N ALA A 143 -12.25 8.53 2.54
CA ALA A 143 -11.64 8.74 1.23
C ALA A 143 -11.08 7.43 0.68
N LEU A 144 -10.32 6.68 1.50
CA LEU A 144 -9.77 5.39 1.09
C LEU A 144 -10.87 4.36 0.75
N ARG A 145 -11.96 4.33 1.53
CA ARG A 145 -13.12 3.48 1.24
C ARG A 145 -13.73 3.81 -0.13
N SER A 146 -13.95 5.09 -0.45
CA SER A 146 -14.47 5.51 -1.75
C SER A 146 -13.56 5.03 -2.88
N TYR A 147 -12.24 5.18 -2.80
CA TYR A 147 -11.33 4.66 -3.83
C TYR A 147 -11.43 3.15 -4.03
N LEU A 148 -11.58 2.38 -2.94
CA LEU A 148 -11.74 0.92 -3.01
C LEU A 148 -13.07 0.47 -3.62
N GLU A 149 -14.12 1.26 -3.44
CA GLU A 149 -15.46 0.97 -3.97
C GLU A 149 -15.62 1.43 -5.42
N GLU A 150 -14.92 2.50 -5.80
CA GLU A 150 -15.14 3.23 -7.04
C GLU A 150 -14.09 3.00 -8.12
N ASP A 151 -12.86 2.63 -7.74
CA ASP A 151 -11.75 2.35 -8.64
C ASP A 151 -11.38 0.85 -8.59
N ARG A 152 -10.49 0.42 -9.49
CA ARG A 152 -10.01 -0.94 -9.65
C ARG A 152 -8.49 -0.94 -9.72
N SER A 153 -7.92 -2.13 -9.59
CA SER A 153 -6.46 -2.32 -9.62
C SER A 153 -5.72 -1.73 -8.42
N LEU A 154 -6.41 -1.41 -7.32
CA LEU A 154 -5.79 -1.02 -6.06
C LEU A 154 -4.95 -2.17 -5.52
N SER A 155 -3.72 -1.89 -5.15
CA SER A 155 -2.78 -2.90 -4.64
C SER A 155 -2.59 -2.77 -3.13
N VAL A 156 -2.02 -3.80 -2.51
CA VAL A 156 -1.68 -3.76 -1.08
C VAL A 156 -0.72 -2.62 -0.70
N VAL A 157 0.15 -2.18 -1.63
CA VAL A 157 1.03 -1.01 -1.39
C VAL A 157 0.24 0.30 -1.36
N MET A 158 -0.79 0.42 -2.20
CA MET A 158 -1.72 1.56 -2.17
C MET A 158 -2.57 1.57 -0.88
N LEU A 159 -2.99 0.39 -0.41
CA LEU A 159 -3.71 0.24 0.86
C LEU A 159 -2.85 0.69 2.04
N ALA A 160 -1.61 0.20 2.15
CA ALA A 160 -0.69 0.59 3.22
C ALA A 160 -0.38 2.10 3.18
N ALA A 161 -0.19 2.66 1.98
CA ALA A 161 0.02 4.09 1.77
C ALA A 161 -1.19 4.94 2.22
N GLY A 162 -2.40 4.53 1.84
CA GLY A 162 -3.64 5.22 2.19
C GLY A 162 -4.09 5.06 3.64
N LEU A 163 -3.49 4.12 4.38
CA LEU A 163 -3.67 3.96 5.83
C LEU A 163 -2.55 4.62 6.65
N GLY A 164 -1.52 5.16 6.00
CA GLY A 164 -0.36 5.75 6.68
C GLY A 164 0.47 4.74 7.47
N GLN A 165 0.42 3.47 7.07
CA GLN A 165 1.10 2.37 7.75
C GLN A 165 2.52 2.18 7.21
N ASP A 166 3.42 3.06 7.65
CA ASP A 166 4.79 3.20 7.12
C ASP A 166 5.61 1.89 7.11
N ASP A 167 5.50 1.07 8.16
CA ASP A 167 6.28 -0.16 8.29
C ASP A 167 5.85 -1.22 7.26
N TYR A 168 4.53 -1.38 7.06
CA TYR A 168 3.98 -2.24 6.03
C TYR A 168 4.35 -1.73 4.64
N LEU A 169 4.26 -0.42 4.44
CA LEU A 169 4.64 0.22 3.18
C LEU A 169 6.12 -0.04 2.85
N ARG A 170 7.04 0.15 3.81
CA ARG A 170 8.47 -0.15 3.63
C ARG A 170 8.71 -1.62 3.35
N ALA A 171 8.07 -2.52 4.09
CA ALA A 171 8.21 -3.96 3.90
C ALA A 171 7.75 -4.40 2.50
N LEU A 172 6.60 -3.91 2.02
CA LEU A 172 6.11 -4.18 0.67
C LEU A 172 7.07 -3.66 -0.40
N LEU A 173 7.58 -2.44 -0.24
CA LEU A 173 8.54 -1.86 -1.19
C LEU A 173 9.86 -2.63 -1.22
N ASN A 174 10.37 -3.05 -0.06
CA ASN A 174 11.58 -3.88 0.04
C ASN A 174 11.37 -5.27 -0.59
N ALA A 175 10.15 -5.80 -0.52
CA ALA A 175 9.78 -7.05 -1.19
C ALA A 175 9.55 -6.91 -2.71
N GLY A 176 9.59 -5.69 -3.26
CA GLY A 176 9.45 -5.45 -4.71
C GLY A 176 8.05 -5.00 -5.15
N ALA A 177 7.23 -4.43 -4.26
CA ALA A 177 5.99 -3.78 -4.67
C ALA A 177 6.25 -2.63 -5.66
N ASN A 178 5.47 -2.58 -6.74
CA ASN A 178 5.56 -1.52 -7.74
C ASN A 178 4.85 -0.25 -7.25
N ARG A 179 5.64 0.70 -6.73
CA ARG A 179 5.16 2.01 -6.27
C ARG A 179 4.52 2.89 -7.35
N ASN A 180 4.82 2.62 -8.64
CA ASN A 180 4.38 3.43 -9.79
C ASN A 180 3.17 2.82 -10.52
N ARG A 181 2.62 1.70 -10.02
CA ARG A 181 1.38 1.14 -10.57
C ARG A 181 0.27 2.18 -10.44
N LEU A 182 -0.55 2.30 -11.48
CA LEU A 182 -1.73 3.17 -11.47
C LEU A 182 -3.01 2.34 -11.34
N THR A 183 -4.00 2.91 -10.67
CA THR A 183 -5.37 2.40 -10.69
C THR A 183 -6.01 2.57 -12.07
N SER A 184 -7.13 1.88 -12.30
CA SER A 184 -7.69 1.79 -13.64
C SER A 184 -8.53 3.01 -14.04
N ARG A 185 -9.38 3.52 -13.15
CA ARG A 185 -10.32 4.61 -13.40
C ARG A 185 -9.66 5.96 -13.19
N ASP A 186 -9.17 6.23 -11.98
CA ASP A 186 -8.69 7.56 -11.59
C ASP A 186 -7.19 7.76 -11.87
N LYS A 187 -6.50 6.69 -12.31
CA LYS A 187 -5.06 6.70 -12.63
C LYS A 187 -4.19 7.10 -11.44
N MET A 188 -4.60 6.75 -10.24
CA MET A 188 -3.88 7.06 -9.01
C MET A 188 -2.77 6.04 -8.74
N SER A 189 -1.60 6.53 -8.37
CA SER A 189 -0.51 5.76 -7.80
C SER A 189 -0.66 5.62 -6.28
N ALA A 190 0.22 4.83 -5.65
CA ALA A 190 0.31 4.81 -4.18
C ALA A 190 0.66 6.19 -3.59
N LEU A 191 1.42 7.01 -4.32
CA LEU A 191 1.80 8.36 -3.89
C LEU A 191 0.59 9.30 -3.89
N ASP A 192 -0.27 9.19 -4.90
CA ASP A 192 -1.49 9.99 -5.00
C ASP A 192 -2.48 9.60 -3.89
N ILE A 193 -2.61 8.31 -3.59
CA ILE A 193 -3.47 7.85 -2.50
C ILE A 193 -2.95 8.32 -1.13
N ALA A 194 -1.63 8.25 -0.89
CA ALA A 194 -1.03 8.78 0.34
C ALA A 194 -1.28 10.28 0.51
N ALA A 195 -1.26 11.02 -0.60
CA ALA A 195 -1.52 12.45 -0.60
C ALA A 195 -2.97 12.81 -0.29
N GLU A 196 -3.93 12.17 -0.97
CA GLU A 196 -5.36 12.42 -0.78
C GLU A 196 -5.84 11.97 0.61
N THR A 197 -5.12 11.05 1.25
CA THR A 197 -5.38 10.61 2.63
C THR A 197 -4.58 11.37 3.69
N GLY A 198 -3.71 12.30 3.30
CA GLY A 198 -2.96 13.16 4.21
C GLY A 198 -1.76 12.50 4.90
N HIS A 199 -1.26 11.39 4.37
CA HIS A 199 -0.15 10.62 4.93
C HIS A 199 1.20 11.05 4.34
N TRP A 200 1.69 12.22 4.76
CA TRP A 200 2.94 12.80 4.23
C TRP A 200 4.16 11.87 4.37
N ARG A 201 4.24 11.08 5.45
CA ARG A 201 5.37 10.18 5.69
C ARG A 201 5.38 9.01 4.72
N ALA A 202 4.21 8.45 4.42
CA ALA A 202 4.04 7.48 3.34
C ALA A 202 4.43 8.10 1.98
N ALA A 203 4.05 9.35 1.71
CA ALA A 203 4.44 10.05 0.49
C ALA A 203 5.98 10.22 0.38
N GLN A 204 6.68 10.59 1.46
CA GLN A 204 8.15 10.62 1.48
C GLN A 204 8.77 9.25 1.18
N ILE A 205 8.27 8.17 1.79
CA ILE A 205 8.75 6.81 1.55
C ILE A 205 8.61 6.44 0.06
N LEU A 206 7.47 6.77 -0.54
CA LEU A 206 7.17 6.51 -1.95
C LEU A 206 8.02 7.34 -2.92
N LEU A 207 8.41 8.57 -2.54
CA LEU A 207 9.38 9.38 -3.28
C LEU A 207 10.83 8.85 -3.20
N GLY A 208 11.10 7.86 -2.33
CA GLY A 208 12.45 7.33 -2.09
C GLY A 208 13.20 8.05 -0.97
N GLY A 209 12.51 8.90 -0.20
CA GLY A 209 13.05 9.60 0.94
C GLY A 209 12.78 11.11 0.91
N GLY A 210 13.38 11.80 1.87
CA GLY A 210 13.30 13.23 2.08
C GLY A 210 14.04 13.60 3.35
N PRO A 211 14.35 14.88 3.57
CA PRO A 211 14.86 15.31 4.87
C PRO A 211 13.81 15.07 5.95
N SER A 212 14.24 14.74 7.16
CA SER A 212 13.33 14.72 8.31
C SER A 212 12.78 16.13 8.57
N PRO A 213 11.52 16.27 9.04
CA PRO A 213 10.94 17.58 9.35
C PRO A 213 11.74 18.36 10.41
N ASP A 214 12.42 17.67 11.32
CA ASP A 214 13.28 18.29 12.32
C ASP A 214 14.49 18.97 11.69
N ARG A 215 15.05 18.34 10.65
CA ARG A 215 16.23 18.84 9.92
C ARG A 215 15.87 19.94 8.93
N LEU A 216 14.80 19.76 8.15
CA LEU A 216 14.39 20.71 7.13
C LEU A 216 12.89 20.62 6.84
N ARG A 217 12.18 21.73 7.06
CA ARG A 217 10.77 21.87 6.70
C ARG A 217 10.42 23.32 6.33
N LEU A 218 9.28 23.49 5.70
CA LEU A 218 8.63 24.78 5.51
C LEU A 218 7.40 24.87 6.42
N GLU A 219 7.23 26.03 7.03
CA GLU A 219 6.02 26.37 7.79
C GLU A 219 5.33 27.55 7.13
N ILE A 220 4.06 27.39 6.78
CA ILE A 220 3.23 28.38 6.10
C ILE A 220 2.12 28.78 7.06
N SER A 221 2.10 30.06 7.41
CA SER A 221 1.02 30.65 8.20
C SER A 221 0.03 31.36 7.28
N LEU A 222 -1.20 30.84 7.19
CA LEU A 222 -2.31 31.46 6.49
C LEU A 222 -2.74 32.75 7.19
N ALA A 223 -2.80 32.75 8.52
CA ALA A 223 -3.18 33.95 9.28
C ALA A 223 -2.18 35.11 9.09
N LEU A 224 -0.88 34.81 9.08
CA LEU A 224 0.16 35.84 8.96
C LEU A 224 0.57 36.11 7.51
N GLN A 225 0.11 35.31 6.55
CA GLN A 225 0.54 35.36 5.14
C GLN A 225 2.08 35.29 5.02
N ARG A 226 2.69 34.31 5.70
CA ARG A 226 4.15 34.13 5.76
C ARG A 226 4.59 32.69 5.58
N VAL A 227 5.79 32.54 5.03
CA VAL A 227 6.51 31.26 4.95
C VAL A 227 7.80 31.36 5.73
N ALA A 228 8.11 30.35 6.52
CA ALA A 228 9.38 30.17 7.20
C ALA A 228 10.08 28.89 6.70
N LEU A 229 11.37 28.99 6.39
CA LEU A 229 12.25 27.85 6.23
C LEU A 229 12.88 27.54 7.56
N VAL A 230 12.63 26.34 8.07
CA VAL A 230 13.17 25.87 9.34
C VAL A 230 14.25 24.83 9.07
N LYS A 231 15.43 25.06 9.64
CA LYS A 231 16.56 24.13 9.62
C LYS A 231 16.95 23.79 11.05
N ASP A 232 17.01 22.50 11.36
CA ASP A 232 17.38 21.99 12.69
C ASP A 232 16.57 22.68 13.83
N GLY A 233 15.25 22.82 13.61
CA GLY A 233 14.34 23.50 14.53
C GLY A 233 14.39 25.04 14.54
N VAL A 234 15.34 25.67 13.84
CA VAL A 234 15.52 27.13 13.82
C VAL A 234 14.98 27.74 12.51
N PRO A 235 14.11 28.78 12.57
CA PRO A 235 13.70 29.53 11.39
C PRO A 235 14.87 30.34 10.82
N VAL A 236 15.45 29.88 9.70
CA VAL A 236 16.65 30.49 9.07
C VAL A 236 16.31 31.47 7.96
N TYR A 237 15.09 31.44 7.44
CA TYR A 237 14.61 32.39 6.42
C TYR A 237 13.11 32.58 6.55
N ARG A 238 12.63 33.81 6.32
CA ARG A 238 11.21 34.15 6.34
C ARG A 238 10.88 35.07 5.17
N THR A 239 9.73 34.85 4.55
CA THR A 239 9.19 35.69 3.48
C THR A 239 7.69 35.88 3.66
N GLN A 240 7.13 36.90 3.03
CA GLN A 240 5.69 37.00 2.80
C GLN A 240 5.24 35.97 1.77
N CYS A 241 3.96 35.61 1.82
CA CYS A 241 3.27 34.85 0.77
C CYS A 241 1.84 35.39 0.58
N SER A 242 1.20 35.05 -0.53
CA SER A 242 -0.24 35.29 -0.74
C SER A 242 -0.95 33.97 -1.03
N THR A 243 -1.89 33.59 -0.18
CA THR A 243 -2.59 32.30 -0.22
C THR A 243 -3.98 32.43 -0.85
N GLY A 244 -4.76 31.35 -0.81
CA GLY A 244 -6.08 31.26 -1.40
C GLY A 244 -7.10 32.23 -0.82
N ARG A 245 -7.79 32.98 -1.68
CA ARG A 245 -8.89 33.88 -1.31
C ARG A 245 -10.16 33.11 -0.91
N PRO A 246 -11.18 33.76 -0.31
CA PRO A 246 -12.47 33.13 -0.05
C PRO A 246 -13.04 32.43 -1.30
N GLY A 247 -13.50 31.19 -1.15
CA GLY A 247 -13.93 30.32 -2.25
C GLY A 247 -12.81 29.52 -2.94
N TYR A 248 -11.56 29.82 -2.63
CA TYR A 248 -10.36 29.13 -3.12
C TYR A 248 -9.33 28.92 -2.02
N SER A 249 -9.79 28.61 -0.79
CA SER A 249 -8.92 28.50 0.38
C SER A 249 -7.77 27.52 0.15
N THR A 250 -6.55 27.92 0.53
CA THR A 250 -5.41 27.01 0.54
C THR A 250 -5.64 25.89 1.54
N LYS A 251 -5.37 24.64 1.13
CA LYS A 251 -5.54 23.46 2.00
C LYS A 251 -4.57 23.53 3.19
N THR A 252 -5.07 23.22 4.39
CA THR A 252 -4.26 23.09 5.61
C THR A 252 -3.81 21.66 5.81
N GLY A 253 -2.76 21.47 6.62
CA GLY A 253 -2.21 20.14 6.93
C GLY A 253 -0.73 20.01 6.58
N GLU A 254 -0.26 18.77 6.55
CA GLU A 254 1.13 18.43 6.25
C GLU A 254 1.24 17.86 4.83
N PHE A 255 2.12 18.47 4.04
CA PHE A 255 2.33 18.12 2.64
C PHE A 255 3.81 17.84 2.36
N VAL A 256 4.08 17.23 1.21
CA VAL A 256 5.45 16.95 0.76
C VAL A 256 5.69 17.61 -0.59
N ILE A 257 6.86 18.21 -0.80
CA ILE A 257 7.24 18.67 -2.14
C ILE A 257 7.47 17.45 -3.05
N THR A 258 6.55 17.16 -3.97
CA THR A 258 6.63 15.94 -4.81
C THR A 258 7.34 16.16 -6.14
N ASN A 259 7.21 17.35 -6.71
CA ASN A 259 7.93 17.72 -7.93
C ASN A 259 8.16 19.23 -8.01
N LYS A 260 9.04 19.59 -8.94
CA LYS A 260 9.50 20.96 -9.16
C LYS A 260 9.59 21.25 -10.65
N GLU A 261 8.94 22.32 -11.08
CA GLU A 261 8.88 22.74 -12.48
C GLU A 261 9.19 24.23 -12.57
N ARG A 262 10.34 24.58 -13.19
CA ARG A 262 10.77 25.97 -13.29
C ARG A 262 9.81 26.83 -14.12
N ASN A 263 9.35 26.28 -15.24
CA ASN A 263 8.49 26.95 -16.22
C ASN A 263 7.12 26.25 -16.25
N HIS A 264 6.45 26.19 -15.11
CA HIS A 264 5.16 25.52 -15.00
C HIS A 264 4.03 26.43 -15.47
N ARG A 265 3.09 25.86 -16.21
CA ARG A 265 1.86 26.54 -16.62
C ARG A 265 0.66 25.77 -16.12
N SER A 266 -0.25 26.45 -15.41
CA SER A 266 -1.45 25.84 -14.84
C SER A 266 -2.29 25.15 -15.93
N THR A 267 -2.64 23.90 -15.72
CA THR A 267 -3.55 23.15 -16.62
C THR A 267 -4.97 23.67 -16.53
N ILE A 268 -5.40 24.17 -15.36
CA ILE A 268 -6.76 24.66 -15.08
C ILE A 268 -6.90 26.14 -15.48
N TYR A 269 -6.01 27.00 -14.97
CA TYR A 269 -6.12 28.45 -15.12
C TYR A 269 -5.35 29.01 -16.31
N LYS A 270 -4.51 28.19 -16.98
CA LYS A 270 -3.74 28.58 -18.17
C LYS A 270 -2.77 29.76 -17.96
N VAL A 271 -2.37 29.98 -16.71
CA VAL A 271 -1.41 31.03 -16.28
C VAL A 271 -0.04 30.45 -15.93
N GLU A 272 1.00 31.25 -16.11
CA GLU A 272 2.37 30.92 -15.72
C GLU A 272 2.54 30.93 -14.20
N MET A 273 3.26 29.92 -13.70
CA MET A 273 3.57 29.72 -12.29
C MET A 273 5.07 29.41 -12.16
N PRO A 274 5.96 30.41 -12.28
CA PRO A 274 7.39 30.17 -12.28
C PRO A 274 7.87 29.58 -10.96
N TYR A 275 8.88 28.71 -11.01
CA TYR A 275 9.44 28.01 -9.84
C TYR A 275 8.39 27.19 -9.06
N PHE A 276 7.49 26.53 -9.77
CA PHE A 276 6.43 25.74 -9.16
C PHE A 276 6.99 24.56 -8.39
N MET A 277 6.50 24.38 -7.17
CA MET A 277 6.79 23.25 -6.29
C MET A 277 5.47 22.66 -5.81
N ARG A 278 5.16 21.45 -6.26
CA ARG A 278 3.87 20.79 -6.00
C ARG A 278 3.80 20.23 -4.59
N LEU A 279 2.65 20.39 -3.93
CA LEU A 279 2.40 19.84 -2.60
C LEU A 279 1.60 18.53 -2.70
N SER A 280 2.22 17.43 -2.30
CA SER A 280 1.69 16.07 -2.25
C SER A 280 1.02 15.61 -3.55
N CYS A 281 1.55 15.89 -4.73
CA CYS A 281 0.89 15.54 -6.01
C CYS A 281 -0.50 16.16 -6.22
N LEU A 282 -0.98 17.00 -5.30
CA LEU A 282 -2.29 17.62 -5.37
C LEU A 282 -2.28 18.74 -6.43
N ASP A 283 -3.47 19.32 -6.59
CA ASP A 283 -3.79 20.38 -7.53
C ASP A 283 -3.25 21.77 -7.14
N PHE A 284 -2.46 21.87 -6.05
CA PHE A 284 -1.90 23.12 -5.57
C PHE A 284 -0.41 23.02 -5.21
N GLY A 285 0.24 24.18 -5.09
CA GLY A 285 1.67 24.26 -4.81
C GLY A 285 2.13 25.66 -4.45
N MET A 286 3.45 25.81 -4.32
CA MET A 286 4.14 27.06 -4.09
C MET A 286 4.78 27.55 -5.39
N HIS A 287 4.69 28.84 -5.71
CA HIS A 287 5.32 29.39 -6.92
C HIS A 287 5.51 30.90 -6.83
N ALA A 288 6.32 31.48 -7.72
CA ALA A 288 6.47 32.92 -7.85
C ALA A 288 5.18 33.56 -8.36
N GLY A 289 4.81 34.73 -7.84
CA GLY A 289 3.66 35.48 -8.34
C GLY A 289 3.44 36.79 -7.59
N TYR A 290 2.31 37.46 -7.89
CA TYR A 290 1.91 38.66 -7.16
C TYR A 290 1.57 38.34 -5.71
N VAL A 291 2.19 39.03 -4.75
CA VAL A 291 2.02 38.80 -3.31
C VAL A 291 1.45 40.05 -2.64
N PRO A 292 0.14 40.29 -2.74
CA PRO A 292 -0.49 41.29 -1.89
C PRO A 292 -0.48 40.77 -0.45
N ASN A 293 -0.41 41.65 0.54
CA ASN A 293 -0.42 41.32 1.98
C ASN A 293 -1.78 40.77 2.48
N HIS A 294 -2.47 39.97 1.67
CA HIS A 294 -3.73 39.28 1.97
C HIS A 294 -3.90 38.06 1.03
N PRO A 295 -4.79 37.10 1.37
CA PRO A 295 -5.09 35.98 0.50
C PRO A 295 -5.75 36.43 -0.81
N ALA A 296 -5.14 36.11 -1.95
CA ALA A 296 -5.59 36.56 -3.27
C ALA A 296 -5.34 35.54 -4.40
N SER A 297 -4.84 34.35 -4.10
CA SER A 297 -4.64 33.29 -5.09
C SER A 297 -5.89 32.41 -5.26
N HIS A 298 -5.83 31.46 -6.21
CA HIS A 298 -6.82 30.39 -6.39
C HIS A 298 -6.43 29.10 -5.65
N GLY A 299 -5.81 29.22 -4.47
CA GLY A 299 -5.45 28.10 -3.60
C GLY A 299 -3.95 27.82 -3.50
N CYS A 300 -3.16 28.18 -4.52
CA CYS A 300 -1.70 28.09 -4.48
C CYS A 300 -1.08 29.13 -3.51
N ILE A 301 0.12 28.85 -3.01
CA ILE A 301 0.89 29.79 -2.19
C ILE A 301 1.82 30.58 -3.12
N ARG A 302 1.50 31.86 -3.34
CA ARG A 302 2.34 32.75 -4.14
C ARG A 302 3.44 33.35 -3.28
N LEU A 303 4.65 33.39 -3.83
CA LEU A 303 5.86 33.90 -3.19
C LEU A 303 6.46 35.05 -4.01
N PRO A 304 7.20 35.97 -3.37
CA PRO A 304 8.13 36.84 -4.09
C PRO A 304 9.10 36.01 -4.94
N GLU A 305 9.52 36.53 -6.09
CA GLU A 305 10.28 35.76 -7.07
C GLU A 305 11.64 35.28 -6.52
N ASP A 306 12.33 36.12 -5.76
CA ASP A 306 13.59 35.80 -5.10
C ASP A 306 13.43 34.65 -4.09
N ALA A 307 12.36 34.69 -3.28
CA ALA A 307 12.04 33.64 -2.34
C ALA A 307 11.67 32.33 -3.04
N ALA A 308 10.85 32.38 -4.09
CA ALA A 308 10.48 31.22 -4.90
C ALA A 308 11.72 30.56 -5.52
N ARG A 309 12.60 31.36 -6.11
CA ARG A 309 13.88 30.91 -6.70
C ARG A 309 14.78 30.24 -5.65
N LYS A 310 14.88 30.84 -4.46
CA LYS A 310 15.63 30.30 -3.33
C LYS A 310 15.10 28.94 -2.90
N PHE A 311 13.81 28.83 -2.61
CA PHE A 311 13.18 27.56 -2.20
C PHE A 311 13.26 26.50 -3.30
N PHE A 312 13.10 26.90 -4.56
CA PHE A 312 13.24 26.00 -5.69
C PHE A 312 14.64 25.38 -5.75
N SER A 313 15.68 26.17 -5.50
CA SER A 313 17.07 25.72 -5.54
C SER A 313 17.51 24.95 -4.30
N GLU A 314 17.10 25.36 -3.10
CA GLU A 314 17.68 24.87 -1.83
C GLU A 314 16.92 23.70 -1.21
N ILE A 315 15.64 23.54 -1.54
CA ILE A 315 14.78 22.55 -0.88
C ILE A 315 14.69 21.29 -1.76
N PRO A 316 14.98 20.09 -1.28
CA PRO A 316 14.82 18.89 -2.10
C PRO A 316 13.34 18.49 -2.27
N VAL A 317 13.07 17.65 -3.28
CA VAL A 317 11.85 16.82 -3.30
C VAL A 317 11.84 15.96 -2.03
N GLY A 318 10.66 15.76 -1.45
CA GLY A 318 10.51 15.08 -0.18
C GLY A 318 10.47 16.03 1.03
N THR A 319 10.77 17.32 0.91
CA THR A 319 10.66 18.24 2.06
C THR A 319 9.21 18.41 2.50
N VAL A 320 8.99 18.36 3.82
CA VAL A 320 7.67 18.59 4.43
C VAL A 320 7.34 20.08 4.47
N VAL A 321 6.08 20.38 4.17
CA VAL A 321 5.47 21.71 4.22
C VAL A 321 4.24 21.64 5.10
N THR A 322 4.27 22.33 6.23
CA THR A 322 3.13 22.45 7.14
C THR A 322 2.38 23.74 6.83
N VAL A 323 1.07 23.65 6.58
CA VAL A 323 0.18 24.78 6.29
C VAL A 323 -0.86 24.93 7.38
N GLN A 324 -0.86 26.08 8.07
CA GLN A 324 -1.68 26.34 9.26
C GLN A 324 -2.20 27.78 9.32
#